data_AF-A0A1C5BY85-F1
#
_entry.id   AF-A0A1C5BY85-F1
#
_cell.length_a   1.000
_cell.length_b   1.000
_cell.length_c   1.000
_cell.angle_alpha   90.00
_cell.angle_beta   90.00
_cell.angle_gamma   90.00
#
_symmetry.space_group_name_H-M   'P 1'
#
loop_
_entity.id
_entity.type
_entity.pdbx_description
1 polymer ?
#
loop_
_entity_poly.entity_id
_entity_poly.type
_entity_poly.pdbx_seq_one_letter_code
_entity_poly.pdbx_strand_id
1 'polypeptide(L)'
;MVLNGIVWKFRTGVAWRDVPERYGSWATLHTRFRRWAKDGTFERMLQAAQAKADTAGDIDWVASVDPTIVRAHRHAAGARKGASIAFVKP
;
A
#
# COMPACT_ATOMS: atom_id res chain seq x y z
N MET A 1 -15.46 -16.32 -4.21
CA MET A 1 -14.42 -17.17 -3.58
C MET A 1 -13.01 -16.65 -3.85
N VAL A 2 -12.59 -16.47 -5.11
CA VAL A 2 -11.22 -16.04 -5.46
C VAL A 2 -10.85 -14.65 -4.92
N LEU A 3 -11.67 -13.62 -5.15
CA LEU A 3 -11.40 -12.27 -4.61
C LEU A 3 -11.35 -12.29 -3.07
N ASN A 4 -12.28 -13.00 -2.40
CA ASN A 4 -12.27 -13.14 -0.94
C ASN A 4 -10.98 -13.80 -0.42
N GLY A 5 -10.46 -14.81 -1.13
CA GLY A 5 -9.19 -15.44 -0.80
C GLY A 5 -8.00 -14.51 -0.96
N ILE A 6 -7.97 -13.72 -2.03
CA ILE A 6 -6.95 -12.69 -2.28
C ILE A 6 -6.99 -11.63 -1.17
N VAL A 7 -8.17 -11.09 -0.86
CA VAL A 7 -8.35 -10.09 0.21
C VAL A 7 -7.93 -10.66 1.56
N TRP A 8 -8.33 -11.89 1.88
CA TRP A 8 -7.93 -12.55 3.12
C TRP A 8 -6.40 -12.71 3.23
N LYS A 9 -5.72 -13.11 2.15
CA LYS A 9 -4.26 -13.20 2.09
C LYS A 9 -3.61 -11.85 2.42
N PHE A 10 -4.10 -10.75 1.85
CA PHE A 10 -3.50 -9.43 2.09
C PHE A 10 -3.84 -8.88 3.47
N ARG A 11 -5.03 -9.18 4.01
CA ARG A 11 -5.41 -8.81 5.38
C ARG A 11 -4.58 -9.51 6.45
N THR A 12 -4.17 -10.75 6.20
CA THR A 12 -3.45 -11.59 7.19
C THR A 12 -1.95 -11.62 6.97
N GLY A 13 -1.47 -11.31 5.75
CA GLY A 13 -0.05 -11.31 5.41
C GLY A 13 0.58 -12.70 5.27
N VAL A 14 -0.19 -13.78 5.40
CA VAL A 14 0.35 -15.15 5.34
C VAL A 14 0.89 -15.49 3.95
N ALA A 15 1.75 -16.51 3.91
CA ALA A 15 2.24 -17.03 2.64
C ALA A 15 1.08 -17.59 1.80
N TRP A 16 1.19 -17.50 0.47
CA TRP A 16 0.13 -17.99 -0.43
C TRP A 16 -0.24 -19.44 -0.18
N ARG A 17 0.75 -20.29 0.11
CA ARG A 17 0.56 -21.73 0.36
C ARG A 17 -0.29 -22.03 1.60
N ASP A 18 -0.38 -21.09 2.53
CA ASP A 18 -1.08 -21.25 3.80
C ASP A 18 -2.49 -20.64 3.76
N VAL A 19 -2.96 -20.21 2.59
CA VAL A 19 -4.33 -19.71 2.44
C VAL A 19 -5.33 -20.85 2.65
N PRO A 20 -6.35 -20.68 3.51
CA PRO A 20 -7.34 -21.71 3.80
C PRO A 20 -8.03 -22.22 2.52
N GLU A 21 -8.13 -23.54 2.41
CA GLU A 21 -8.69 -24.23 1.23
C GLU A 21 -10.15 -23.83 0.92
N ARG A 22 -10.89 -23.34 1.92
CA ARG A 22 -12.23 -22.76 1.71
C ARG A 22 -12.28 -21.59 0.73
N TYR A 23 -11.13 -20.98 0.40
CA TYR A 23 -11.02 -19.95 -0.63
C TYR A 23 -10.63 -20.49 -2.01
N GLY A 24 -10.36 -21.80 -2.10
CA GLY A 24 -9.85 -22.49 -3.28
C GLY A 24 -8.32 -22.64 -3.26
N SER A 25 -7.80 -23.28 -4.30
CA SER A 25 -6.36 -23.53 -4.44
C SER A 25 -5.55 -22.23 -4.44
N TRP A 26 -4.50 -22.18 -3.61
CA TRP A 26 -3.59 -21.05 -3.55
C TRP A 26 -2.96 -20.70 -4.91
N ALA A 27 -2.72 -21.70 -5.76
CA ALA A 27 -2.11 -21.50 -7.08
C ALA A 27 -3.07 -20.70 -7.99
N THR A 28 -4.36 -21.01 -7.92
CA THR A 28 -5.42 -20.28 -8.64
C THR A 28 -5.54 -18.85 -8.12
N LEU A 29 -5.53 -18.66 -6.79
CA LEU A 29 -5.58 -17.34 -6.17
C LEU A 29 -4.39 -16.47 -6.60
N HIS A 30 -3.18 -17.01 -6.51
CA HIS A 30 -1.95 -16.31 -6.89
C HIS A 30 -1.92 -15.97 -8.39
N THR A 31 -2.28 -16.93 -9.24
CA THR A 31 -2.33 -16.71 -10.70
C THR A 31 -3.34 -15.63 -11.06
N ARG A 32 -4.53 -15.67 -10.44
CA ARG A 32 -5.57 -14.66 -10.68
C ARG A 32 -5.13 -13.30 -10.18
N PHE A 33 -4.58 -13.22 -8.97
CA PHE A 33 -4.03 -11.99 -8.41
C PHE A 33 -3.00 -11.36 -9.37
N ARG A 34 -2.01 -12.15 -9.83
CA ARG A 34 -0.98 -11.64 -10.75
C ARG A 34 -1.56 -11.15 -12.08
N ARG A 35 -2.54 -11.86 -12.64
CA ARG A 35 -3.20 -11.44 -13.88
C ARG A 35 -3.93 -10.11 -13.68
N TRP A 36 -4.73 -10.02 -12.62
CA TRP A 36 -5.53 -8.82 -12.30
C TRP A 36 -4.70 -7.60 -11.92
N ALA A 37 -3.58 -7.80 -11.26
CA ALA A 37 -2.61 -6.74 -11.00
C ALA A 37 -1.97 -6.23 -12.30
N LYS A 38 -1.70 -7.13 -13.26
CA LYS A 38 -1.08 -6.76 -14.53
C LYS A 38 -2.06 -6.11 -15.51
N ASP A 39 -3.31 -6.55 -15.56
CA ASP A 39 -4.30 -6.11 -16.54
C ASP A 39 -5.21 -4.96 -16.06
N GLY A 40 -4.91 -4.38 -14.90
CA GLY A 40 -5.65 -3.25 -14.33
C GLY A 40 -7.03 -3.62 -13.78
N THR A 41 -7.34 -4.91 -13.59
CA THR A 41 -8.65 -5.31 -13.06
C THR A 41 -8.92 -4.72 -11.67
N PHE A 42 -7.92 -4.66 -10.80
CA PHE A 42 -8.11 -4.05 -9.47
C PHE A 42 -8.43 -2.56 -9.55
N GLU A 43 -7.81 -1.84 -10.47
CA GLU A 43 -8.09 -0.41 -10.69
C GLU A 43 -9.54 -0.21 -11.16
N ARG A 44 -10.00 -1.00 -12.14
CA ARG A 44 -11.40 -0.94 -12.59
C ARG A 44 -12.39 -1.31 -11.49
N MET A 45 -12.07 -2.31 -10.66
CA MET A 45 -12.90 -2.68 -9.51
C MET A 45 -12.99 -1.53 -8.50
N LEU A 46 -11.86 -0.86 -8.21
CA LEU A 46 -11.82 0.29 -7.32
C LEU A 46 -12.65 1.45 -7.85
N GLN A 47 -12.47 1.81 -9.12
CA GLN A 47 -13.24 2.88 -9.77
C GLN A 47 -14.74 2.59 -9.74
N ALA A 48 -15.15 1.36 -10.02
CA ALA A 48 -16.56 0.97 -9.96
C ALA A 48 -17.12 1.04 -8.52
N ALA A 49 -16.33 0.64 -7.52
CA ALA A 49 -16.73 0.75 -6.11
C ALA A 49 -16.86 2.22 -5.66
N GLN A 50 -15.92 3.07 -6.07
CA GLN A 50 -15.94 4.51 -5.78
C GLN A 50 -17.14 5.18 -6.45
N ALA A 51 -17.40 4.92 -7.73
CA ALA A 51 -18.56 5.48 -8.43
C ALA A 51 -19.89 5.10 -7.75
N LYS A 52 -19.99 3.87 -7.24
CA LYS A 52 -21.16 3.42 -6.49
C LYS A 52 -21.29 4.15 -5.15
N ALA A 53 -20.20 4.30 -4.41
CA ALA A 53 -20.19 4.99 -3.13
C ALA A 53 -20.47 6.49 -3.29
N ASP A 54 -19.93 7.12 -4.33
CA ASP A 54 -20.19 8.51 -4.69
C ASP A 54 -21.67 8.74 -4.99
N THR A 55 -22.28 7.86 -5.79
CA THR A 55 -23.72 7.90 -6.08
C THR A 55 -24.58 7.73 -4.81
N ALA A 56 -24.10 6.95 -3.84
CA ALA A 56 -24.77 6.75 -2.56
C ALA A 56 -24.52 7.89 -1.55
N GLY A 57 -23.59 8.81 -1.83
CA GLY A 57 -23.15 9.84 -0.89
C GLY A 57 -22.27 9.30 0.26
N ASP A 58 -21.70 8.10 0.11
CA ASP A 58 -20.91 7.41 1.14
C ASP A 58 -19.44 7.86 1.18
N ILE A 59 -18.97 8.60 0.17
CA ILE A 59 -17.60 9.12 0.10
C ILE A 59 -17.59 10.62 -0.19
N ASP A 60 -16.73 11.32 0.54
CA ASP A 60 -16.28 12.67 0.21
C ASP A 60 -14.88 12.55 -0.41
N TRP A 61 -14.61 13.28 -1.48
CA TRP A 61 -13.38 13.17 -2.28
C TRP A 61 -12.17 13.89 -1.65
N VAL A 62 -12.23 14.20 -0.36
CA VAL A 62 -11.08 14.69 0.39
C VAL A 62 -9.97 13.63 0.35
N ALA A 63 -8.85 14.00 -0.27
CA ALA A 63 -7.74 13.07 -0.48
C ALA A 63 -7.20 12.53 0.85
N SER A 64 -7.28 11.22 1.05
CA SER A 64 -6.59 10.54 2.16
C SER A 64 -5.10 10.45 1.83
N VAL A 65 -4.28 11.14 2.61
CA VAL A 65 -2.81 11.07 2.51
C VAL A 65 -2.30 9.96 3.42
N ASP A 66 -1.82 8.86 2.85
CA ASP A 66 -1.11 7.84 3.62
C ASP A 66 0.33 8.30 3.93
N PRO A 67 0.73 8.43 5.21
CA PRO A 67 2.11 8.69 5.55
C PRO A 67 2.95 7.42 5.32
N THR A 68 4.08 7.56 4.62
CA THR A 68 5.11 6.51 4.59
C THR A 68 6.23 6.87 5.57
N ILE A 69 6.50 5.97 6.53
CA ILE A 69 7.59 6.13 7.50
C ILE A 69 8.69 5.13 7.14
N VAL A 70 9.86 5.65 6.73
CA VAL A 70 11.08 4.86 6.56
C VAL A 70 12.05 5.22 7.68
N ARG A 71 12.48 4.22 8.46
CA ARG A 71 13.48 4.43 9.51
C ARG A 71 14.82 4.73 8.87
N ALA A 72 15.39 5.90 9.17
CA ALA A 72 16.72 6.26 8.70
C ALA A 72 17.79 5.29 9.27
N HIS A 73 18.82 5.00 8.47
CA HIS A 73 19.98 4.25 8.96
C HIS A 73 20.66 5.03 10.09
N ARG A 74 21.22 4.34 11.10
CA ARG A 74 21.88 4.97 12.27
C ARG A 74 23.02 5.95 11.94
N HIS A 75 23.56 5.89 10.72
CA HIS A 75 24.60 6.81 10.21
C HIS A 75 24.05 7.93 9.31
N ALA A 76 22.73 8.12 9.25
CA ALA A 76 22.11 9.18 8.44
C ALA A 76 22.28 10.60 9.02
N ALA A 77 22.76 10.73 10.26
CA ALA A 77 23.17 12.01 10.81
C ALA A 77 24.45 12.47 10.09
N GLY A 78 24.31 13.35 9.11
CA GLY A 78 25.43 13.96 8.40
C GLY A 78 26.38 14.72 9.34
N ALA A 79 27.58 15.03 8.84
CA ALA A 79 28.59 15.77 9.59
C ALA A 79 28.12 17.20 9.95
N ARG A 80 28.45 17.64 11.16
CA ARG A 80 28.19 19.01 11.65
C ARG A 80 28.97 20.01 10.78
N LYS A 81 28.29 20.85 9.99
CA LYS A 81 28.94 22.00 9.33
C LYS A 81 29.33 23.01 10.41
N GLY A 82 30.63 23.20 10.62
CA GLY A 82 31.14 24.20 11.55
C GLY A 82 30.75 25.59 11.08
N ALA A 83 30.06 26.35 11.93
CA ALA A 83 29.82 27.77 11.70
C ALA A 83 31.18 28.48 11.76
N SER A 84 31.64 29.04 10.64
CA SER A 84 32.72 30.02 10.65
C SER A 84 32.15 31.32 11.24
N ILE A 85 32.26 31.47 12.56
CA ILE A 85 31.94 32.73 13.21
C ILE A 85 33.12 33.66 12.92
N ALA A 86 32.94 34.60 11.99
CA ALA A 86 33.91 35.66 11.76
C ALA A 86 33.94 36.57 13.00
N PHE A 87 35.06 36.54 13.72
CA PHE A 87 35.33 37.44 14.84
C PHE A 87 35.56 38.85 14.30
N VAL A 88 34.60 39.75 14.51
CA VAL A 88 34.78 41.19 14.28
C VAL A 88 35.49 41.76 15.51
N LYS A 89 36.71 42.26 15.34
CA LYS A 89 37.44 43.03 16.37
C LYS A 89 36.93 44.47 16.43
N PRO A 90 36.98 45.12 17.61
CA PRO A 90 36.55 46.49 17.82
C PRO A 90 37.40 47.51 17.05
#